data_AF-A0A3M1SMP3-F1
#
_entry.id   AF-A0A3M1SMP3-F1
#
_cell.length_a   1.000
_cell.length_b   1.000
_cell.length_c   1.000
_cell.angle_alpha   90.00
_cell.angle_beta   90.00
_cell.angle_gamma   90.00
#
_symmetry.space_group_name_H-M   'P 1'
#
loop_
_entity.id
_entity.type
_entity.pdbx_description
1 polymer ?
#
loop_
_entity_poly.entity_id
_entity_poly.type
_entity_poly.pdbx_seq_one_letter_code
_entity_poly.pdbx_strand_id
1 'polypeptide(L)'
;MKVKLIRLSFIFFITISTLVVTSTAQERIAILTPENNELSDSIIAKLEATLSTNYKIIDSSLAKSALKAQSFENPFNLSLQQAKNLGNAIGCNFYILIKAESISRTSLEKGTYVETYAAFFLISSRTGRLLYWHLLKAEAQKKDTSTEKFFSILDKFLTQFVTEIQSAGAYDLKMQEVAKFPEFNESIQIRSPMPYRRITPEYPEIARDYLIVATIEAAVDIDEKGNVVNVEILRWAGFGLEEAVIKAIRAMNWRPGEMNKKTLPLRVLLRYNFKK
;
A
#
# COMPACT_ATOMS: atom_id res chain seq x y z
N MET A 1 9.94 -85.34 6.56
CA MET A 1 9.97 -83.91 6.93
C MET A 1 8.93 -83.17 6.08
N LYS A 2 7.80 -82.77 6.67
CA LYS A 2 6.70 -82.05 5.98
C LYS A 2 6.86 -80.56 6.24
N VAL A 3 7.08 -79.75 5.20
CA VAL A 3 7.08 -78.28 5.31
C VAL A 3 5.71 -77.76 4.85
N LYS A 4 5.00 -77.09 5.76
CA LYS A 4 3.71 -76.42 5.51
C LYS A 4 3.93 -75.14 4.71
N LEU A 5 3.23 -75.00 3.59
CA LEU A 5 3.11 -73.77 2.82
C LEU A 5 2.04 -72.88 3.48
N ILE A 6 2.40 -71.65 3.89
CA ILE A 6 1.46 -70.62 4.36
C ILE A 6 1.28 -69.62 3.22
N ARG A 7 0.04 -69.47 2.73
CA ARG A 7 -0.35 -68.44 1.76
C ARG A 7 -0.53 -67.10 2.49
N LEU A 8 0.18 -66.06 2.05
CA LEU A 8 0.01 -64.69 2.50
C LEU A 8 -0.87 -63.94 1.47
N SER A 9 -2.09 -63.56 1.86
CA SER A 9 -2.95 -62.68 1.06
C SER A 9 -2.54 -61.23 1.28
N PHE A 10 -2.08 -60.55 0.23
CA PHE A 10 -1.87 -59.09 0.23
C PHE A 10 -3.18 -58.40 -0.18
N ILE A 11 -3.78 -57.65 0.75
CA ILE A 11 -4.92 -56.76 0.47
C ILE A 11 -4.33 -55.40 0.08
N PHE A 12 -4.58 -54.97 -1.15
CA PHE A 12 -4.13 -53.69 -1.70
C PHE A 12 -5.12 -52.59 -1.28
N PHE A 13 -4.77 -51.77 -0.28
CA PHE A 13 -5.54 -50.58 0.08
C PHE A 13 -5.17 -49.44 -0.88
N ILE A 14 -6.05 -49.14 -1.84
CA ILE A 14 -5.92 -47.95 -2.70
C ILE A 14 -6.52 -46.77 -1.94
N THR A 15 -5.67 -45.94 -1.34
CA THR A 15 -6.07 -44.63 -0.81
C THR A 15 -6.29 -43.66 -1.95
N ILE A 16 -7.55 -43.43 -2.32
CA ILE A 16 -7.96 -42.35 -3.23
C ILE A 16 -7.88 -41.04 -2.44
N SER A 17 -6.84 -40.27 -2.71
CA SER A 17 -6.69 -38.91 -2.18
C SER A 17 -7.51 -37.97 -3.05
N THR A 18 -8.72 -37.60 -2.61
CA THR A 18 -9.56 -36.61 -3.29
C THR A 18 -8.93 -35.23 -3.14
N LEU A 19 -8.39 -34.67 -4.23
CA LEU A 19 -8.02 -33.26 -4.30
C LEU A 19 -9.30 -32.41 -4.26
N VAL A 20 -9.56 -31.74 -3.13
CA VAL A 20 -10.61 -30.71 -3.07
C VAL A 20 -10.02 -29.44 -3.68
N VAL A 21 -10.37 -29.17 -4.95
CA VAL A 21 -10.08 -27.89 -5.58
C VAL A 21 -11.12 -26.89 -5.07
N THR A 22 -10.78 -26.08 -4.08
CA THR A 22 -11.61 -24.93 -3.70
C THR A 22 -11.47 -23.86 -4.78
N SER A 23 -12.55 -23.57 -5.52
CA SER A 23 -12.56 -22.42 -6.42
C SER A 23 -12.56 -21.15 -5.56
N THR A 24 -11.41 -20.53 -5.35
CA THR A 24 -11.34 -19.20 -4.75
C THR A 24 -12.06 -18.23 -5.70
N ALA A 25 -13.07 -17.52 -5.20
CA ALA A 25 -13.73 -16.49 -6.00
C ALA A 25 -12.68 -15.47 -6.48
N GLN A 26 -12.76 -15.10 -7.76
CA GLN A 26 -11.83 -14.15 -8.37
C GLN A 26 -11.87 -12.81 -7.60
N GLU A 27 -10.71 -12.31 -7.19
CA GLU A 27 -10.59 -11.06 -6.44
C GLU A 27 -11.10 -9.88 -7.27
N ARG A 28 -11.73 -8.92 -6.58
CA ARG A 28 -12.36 -7.75 -7.18
C ARG A 28 -11.43 -6.55 -7.06
N ILE A 29 -11.18 -5.86 -8.18
CA ILE A 29 -10.34 -4.67 -8.20
C ILE A 29 -11.08 -3.47 -8.78
N ALA A 30 -10.93 -2.30 -8.16
CA ALA A 30 -11.42 -1.04 -8.70
C ALA A 30 -10.26 -0.14 -9.12
N ILE A 31 -10.48 0.68 -10.15
CA ILE A 31 -9.49 1.66 -10.62
C ILE A 31 -10.14 3.04 -10.55
N LEU A 32 -9.43 4.01 -9.97
CA LEU A 32 -9.96 5.30 -9.59
C LEU A 32 -9.01 6.43 -9.96
N THR A 33 -9.52 7.42 -10.69
CA THR A 33 -8.80 8.66 -11.02
C THR A 33 -9.62 9.87 -10.54
N PRO A 34 -9.24 10.51 -9.42
CA PRO A 34 -9.96 11.69 -8.92
C PRO A 34 -10.02 12.86 -9.92
N GLU A 35 -8.98 13.01 -10.75
CA GLU A 35 -8.80 14.16 -11.66
C GLU A 35 -9.71 14.11 -12.91
N ASN A 36 -10.26 12.94 -13.24
CA ASN A 36 -11.25 12.71 -14.30
C ASN A 36 -10.95 13.45 -15.63
N ASN A 37 -9.82 13.11 -16.25
CA ASN A 37 -9.32 13.71 -17.49
C ASN A 37 -9.04 12.64 -18.57
N GLU A 38 -8.86 13.04 -19.84
CA GLU A 38 -8.68 12.11 -20.97
C GLU A 38 -7.45 11.18 -20.82
N LEU A 39 -6.37 11.69 -20.21
CA LEU A 39 -5.18 10.90 -19.89
C LEU A 39 -5.53 9.78 -18.91
N SER A 40 -6.28 10.12 -17.86
CA SER A 40 -6.78 9.18 -16.85
C SER A 40 -7.67 8.11 -17.46
N ASP A 41 -8.61 8.47 -18.34
CA ASP A 41 -9.50 7.52 -19.02
C ASP A 41 -8.71 6.52 -19.87
N SER A 42 -7.70 7.01 -20.58
CA SER A 42 -6.80 6.16 -21.40
C SER A 42 -5.95 5.21 -20.54
N ILE A 43 -5.50 5.66 -19.36
CA ILE A 43 -4.78 4.82 -18.40
C ILE A 43 -5.71 3.74 -17.82
N ILE A 44 -6.94 4.12 -17.44
CA ILE A 44 -7.96 3.18 -16.93
C ILE A 44 -8.21 2.07 -17.95
N ALA A 45 -8.47 2.41 -19.21
CA ALA A 45 -8.74 1.42 -20.25
C ALA A 45 -7.62 0.38 -20.40
N LYS A 46 -6.34 0.80 -20.34
CA LYS A 46 -5.20 -0.12 -20.39
C LYS A 46 -5.09 -1.00 -19.14
N LEU A 47 -5.34 -0.45 -17.96
CA LEU A 47 -5.36 -1.22 -16.71
C LEU A 47 -6.51 -2.23 -16.70
N GLU A 48 -7.72 -1.84 -17.10
CA GLU A 48 -8.88 -2.74 -17.17
C GLU A 48 -8.64 -3.90 -18.15
N ALA A 49 -8.11 -3.61 -19.34
CA ALA A 49 -7.76 -4.62 -20.33
C ALA A 49 -6.71 -5.61 -19.79
N THR A 50 -5.72 -5.12 -19.04
CA THR A 50 -4.67 -5.98 -18.46
C THR A 50 -5.17 -6.80 -17.28
N LEU A 51 -5.87 -6.15 -16.34
CA LEU A 51 -6.25 -6.74 -15.06
C LEU A 51 -7.47 -7.66 -15.16
N SER A 52 -8.35 -7.45 -16.13
CA SER A 52 -9.55 -8.30 -16.35
C SER A 52 -9.24 -9.78 -16.58
N THR A 53 -8.01 -10.11 -16.99
CA THR A 53 -7.53 -11.50 -17.11
C THR A 53 -7.49 -12.22 -15.76
N ASN A 54 -7.11 -11.52 -14.69
CA ASN A 54 -6.87 -12.13 -13.37
C ASN A 54 -7.83 -11.63 -12.28
N TYR A 55 -8.47 -10.48 -12.48
CA TYR A 55 -9.34 -9.85 -11.50
C TYR A 55 -10.71 -9.51 -12.08
N LYS A 56 -11.73 -9.54 -11.23
CA LYS A 56 -13.05 -8.99 -11.56
C LYS A 56 -13.01 -7.47 -11.41
N ILE A 57 -13.04 -6.76 -12.54
CA ILE A 57 -13.05 -5.30 -12.56
C ILE A 57 -14.39 -4.77 -12.05
N ILE A 58 -14.35 -3.81 -11.14
CA ILE A 58 -15.53 -3.05 -10.71
C ILE A 58 -15.83 -1.96 -11.74
N ASP A 59 -17.12 -1.79 -12.05
CA ASP A 59 -17.59 -0.70 -12.90
C ASP A 59 -17.06 0.67 -12.43
N SER A 60 -16.42 1.40 -13.34
CA SER A 60 -15.74 2.65 -13.06
C SER A 60 -16.72 3.75 -12.60
N SER A 61 -17.95 3.75 -13.09
CA SER A 61 -18.98 4.72 -12.69
C SER A 61 -19.44 4.51 -11.24
N LEU A 62 -19.57 3.24 -10.81
CA LEU A 62 -19.87 2.87 -9.43
C LEU A 62 -18.71 3.26 -8.50
N ALA A 63 -17.48 2.90 -8.88
CA ALA A 63 -16.30 3.21 -8.08
C ALA A 63 -16.12 4.74 -7.89
N LYS A 64 -16.31 5.50 -8.97
CA LYS A 64 -16.28 6.97 -8.95
C LYS A 64 -17.37 7.58 -8.09
N SER A 65 -18.57 7.02 -8.11
CA SER A 65 -19.68 7.47 -7.26
C SER A 65 -19.37 7.25 -5.78
N ALA A 66 -18.82 6.10 -5.42
CA ALA A 66 -18.38 5.80 -4.07
C ALA A 66 -17.26 6.76 -3.59
N LEU A 67 -16.26 7.03 -4.44
CA LEU A 67 -15.19 7.98 -4.13
C LEU A 67 -15.74 9.39 -3.84
N LYS A 68 -16.64 9.89 -4.70
CA LYS A 68 -17.26 11.21 -4.54
C LYS A 68 -18.07 11.30 -3.23
N ALA A 69 -18.78 10.24 -2.87
CA ALA A 69 -19.58 10.20 -1.64
C ALA A 69 -18.75 10.37 -0.36
N GLN A 70 -17.46 10.04 -0.39
CA GLN A 70 -16.58 10.17 0.79
C GLN A 70 -16.10 11.60 1.05
N SER A 71 -16.15 12.50 0.05
CA SER A 71 -15.76 13.92 0.20
C SER A 71 -14.38 14.14 0.83
N PHE A 72 -13.37 13.36 0.40
CA PHE A 72 -12.01 13.49 0.89
C PHE A 72 -11.40 14.85 0.50
N GLU A 73 -10.72 15.50 1.45
CA GLU A 73 -9.91 16.70 1.17
C GLU A 73 -8.74 16.37 0.23
N ASN A 74 -8.06 15.24 0.49
CA ASN A 74 -7.02 14.71 -0.38
C ASN A 74 -7.20 13.18 -0.53
N PRO A 75 -7.65 12.69 -1.70
CA PRO A 75 -7.85 11.25 -1.92
C PRO A 75 -6.54 10.46 -1.95
N PHE A 76 -5.37 11.13 -2.06
CA PHE A 76 -4.05 10.50 -2.07
C PHE A 76 -3.34 10.57 -0.72
N ASN A 77 -4.01 11.01 0.35
CA ASN A 77 -3.47 10.98 1.70
C ASN A 77 -4.51 10.48 2.70
N LEU A 78 -4.83 9.18 2.65
CA LEU A 78 -5.90 8.59 3.46
C LEU A 78 -5.35 7.90 4.72
N SER A 79 -6.14 7.93 5.80
CA SER A 79 -5.89 7.01 6.93
C SER A 79 -6.32 5.59 6.57
N LEU A 80 -5.83 4.58 7.30
CA LEU A 80 -6.24 3.18 7.11
C LEU A 80 -7.77 3.02 7.16
N GLN A 81 -8.43 3.71 8.11
CA GLN A 81 -9.88 3.63 8.24
C GLN A 81 -10.59 4.27 7.04
N GLN A 82 -10.14 5.44 6.57
CA GLN A 82 -10.70 6.10 5.39
C GLN A 82 -10.55 5.23 4.14
N ALA A 83 -9.36 4.67 3.94
CA ALA A 83 -9.04 3.79 2.83
C ALA A 83 -9.90 2.51 2.84
N LYS A 84 -10.00 1.86 4.00
CA LYS A 84 -10.86 0.68 4.21
C LYS A 84 -12.34 0.99 3.92
N ASN A 85 -12.84 2.12 4.42
CA ASN A 85 -14.22 2.54 4.20
C ASN A 85 -14.51 2.76 2.71
N LEU A 86 -13.59 3.39 1.97
CA LEU A 86 -13.72 3.55 0.52
C LEU A 86 -13.78 2.19 -0.19
N GLY A 87 -12.85 1.29 0.10
CA GLY A 87 -12.81 -0.04 -0.51
C GLY A 87 -14.09 -0.85 -0.25
N ASN A 88 -14.61 -0.77 0.97
CA ASN A 88 -15.88 -1.39 1.36
C ASN A 88 -17.09 -0.78 0.63
N ALA A 89 -17.13 0.56 0.50
CA ALA A 89 -18.20 1.25 -0.21
C ALA A 89 -18.23 0.89 -1.71
N ILE A 90 -17.07 0.62 -2.31
CA ILE A 90 -16.95 0.16 -3.69
C ILE A 90 -17.28 -1.33 -3.83
N GLY A 91 -17.04 -2.13 -2.78
CA GLY A 91 -17.21 -3.58 -2.80
C GLY A 91 -16.07 -4.31 -3.53
N CYS A 92 -14.82 -3.88 -3.28
CA CYS A 92 -13.61 -4.43 -3.89
C CYS A 92 -12.63 -4.98 -2.84
N ASN A 93 -11.76 -5.90 -3.24
CA ASN A 93 -10.66 -6.42 -2.41
C ASN A 93 -9.47 -5.45 -2.42
N PHE A 94 -9.18 -4.91 -3.59
CA PHE A 94 -8.15 -3.90 -3.82
C PHE A 94 -8.73 -2.76 -4.64
N TYR A 95 -8.13 -1.58 -4.49
CA TYR A 95 -8.35 -0.51 -5.45
C TYR A 95 -7.06 0.23 -5.77
N ILE A 96 -6.99 0.73 -7.00
CA ILE A 96 -5.86 1.51 -7.50
C ILE A 96 -6.30 2.96 -7.59
N LEU A 97 -5.68 3.85 -6.81
CA LEU A 97 -5.80 5.29 -7.04
C LEU A 97 -4.72 5.72 -8.02
N ILE A 98 -5.06 6.64 -8.92
CA ILE A 98 -4.14 7.15 -9.93
C ILE A 98 -4.20 8.67 -9.94
N LYS A 99 -3.03 9.29 -9.75
CA LYS A 99 -2.81 10.73 -10.00
C LYS A 99 -2.10 10.85 -11.35
N ALA A 100 -2.69 11.50 -12.35
CA ALA A 100 -2.13 11.50 -13.71
C ALA A 100 -2.33 12.84 -14.41
N GLU A 101 -1.22 13.42 -14.86
CA GLU A 101 -1.21 14.77 -15.40
C GLU A 101 -0.10 14.95 -16.45
N SER A 102 -0.32 15.86 -17.39
CA SER A 102 0.72 16.42 -18.26
C SER A 102 1.01 17.85 -17.83
N ILE A 103 2.22 18.09 -17.35
CA ILE A 103 2.64 19.39 -16.81
C ILE A 103 3.82 19.97 -17.59
N SER A 104 3.84 21.29 -17.71
CA SER A 104 4.97 22.02 -18.28
C SER A 104 6.07 22.17 -17.22
N ARG A 105 7.29 21.81 -17.58
CA ARG A 105 8.50 21.93 -16.76
C ARG A 105 9.51 22.83 -17.46
N THR A 106 10.40 23.43 -16.69
CA THR A 106 11.53 24.20 -17.22
C THR A 106 12.80 23.76 -16.53
N SER A 107 13.86 23.55 -17.30
CA SER A 107 15.20 23.26 -16.79
C SER A 107 16.25 24.03 -17.58
N LEU A 108 17.43 24.23 -16.98
CA LEU A 108 18.55 24.91 -17.63
C LEU A 108 19.05 24.15 -18.87
N GLU A 109 19.05 22.82 -18.84
CA GLU A 109 19.59 21.99 -19.93
C GLU A 109 18.58 21.79 -21.08
N LYS A 110 17.31 21.50 -20.76
CA LYS A 110 16.30 21.09 -21.75
C LYS A 110 15.39 22.23 -22.22
N GLY A 111 15.52 23.42 -21.64
CA GLY A 111 14.54 24.50 -21.80
C GLY A 111 13.17 24.12 -21.22
N THR A 112 12.10 24.61 -21.85
CA THR A 112 10.72 24.26 -21.51
C THR A 112 10.31 22.96 -22.19
N TYR A 113 9.84 21.98 -21.42
CA TYR A 113 9.39 20.69 -21.92
C TYR A 113 8.10 20.25 -21.19
N VAL A 114 7.44 19.22 -21.71
CA VAL A 114 6.25 18.62 -21.11
C VAL A 114 6.61 17.27 -20.50
N GLU A 115 6.24 17.11 -19.23
CA GLU A 115 6.30 15.86 -18.48
C GLU A 115 4.89 15.28 -18.36
N THR A 116 4.69 14.05 -18.83
CA THR A 116 3.46 13.29 -18.59
C THR A 116 3.78 12.22 -17.56
N TYR A 117 3.04 12.21 -16.45
CA TYR A 117 3.29 11.29 -15.35
C TYR A 117 1.99 10.65 -14.84
N ALA A 118 2.14 9.49 -14.20
CA ALA A 118 1.10 8.88 -13.40
C ALA A 118 1.70 8.22 -12.15
N ALA A 119 1.14 8.54 -10.98
CA ALA A 119 1.42 7.85 -9.73
C ALA A 119 0.29 6.87 -9.43
N PHE A 120 0.63 5.59 -9.32
CA PHE A 120 -0.27 4.48 -9.02
C PHE A 120 -0.13 4.11 -7.56
N PHE A 121 -1.27 3.98 -6.86
CA PHE A 121 -1.33 3.57 -5.47
C PHE A 121 -2.19 2.32 -5.39
N LEU A 122 -1.64 1.19 -4.97
CA LEU A 122 -2.39 -0.04 -4.71
C LEU A 122 -2.78 -0.11 -3.24
N ILE A 123 -4.07 -0.10 -2.96
CA ILE A 123 -4.61 -0.13 -1.59
C ILE A 123 -5.36 -1.43 -1.33
N SER A 124 -5.16 -1.99 -0.14
CA SER A 124 -5.97 -3.09 0.41
C SER A 124 -7.25 -2.57 1.03
N SER A 125 -8.41 -3.03 0.55
CA SER A 125 -9.70 -2.72 1.19
C SER A 125 -9.86 -3.43 2.55
N ARG A 126 -9.06 -4.46 2.83
CA ARG A 126 -9.13 -5.23 4.09
C ARG A 126 -8.46 -4.47 5.25
N THR A 127 -7.27 -3.93 5.00
CA THR A 127 -6.43 -3.27 6.01
C THR A 127 -6.38 -1.75 5.86
N GLY A 128 -6.75 -1.22 4.69
CA GLY A 128 -6.60 0.20 4.35
C GLY A 128 -5.17 0.61 4.01
N ARG A 129 -4.22 -0.33 4.02
CA ARG A 129 -2.80 -0.07 3.80
C ARG A 129 -2.52 0.23 2.33
N LEU A 130 -1.62 1.19 2.10
CA LEU A 130 -0.93 1.33 0.83
C LEU A 130 0.06 0.18 0.70
N LEU A 131 -0.23 -0.76 -0.19
CA LEU A 131 0.57 -1.96 -0.36
C LEU A 131 1.77 -1.72 -1.27
N TYR A 132 1.57 -0.87 -2.27
CA TYR A 132 2.57 -0.53 -3.26
C TYR A 132 2.23 0.81 -3.88
N TRP A 133 3.25 1.59 -4.22
CA TRP A 133 3.07 2.77 -5.06
C TRP A 133 4.20 2.86 -6.09
N HIS A 134 3.91 3.45 -7.25
CA HIS A 134 4.90 3.66 -8.30
C HIS A 134 4.59 4.91 -9.11
N LEU A 135 5.64 5.63 -9.50
CA LEU A 135 5.54 6.79 -10.36
C LEU A 135 6.15 6.46 -11.73
N LEU A 136 5.34 6.56 -12.77
CA LEU A 136 5.80 6.56 -14.16
C LEU A 136 5.83 7.99 -14.68
N LYS A 137 6.86 8.33 -15.45
CA LYS A 137 6.94 9.61 -16.15
C LYS A 137 7.64 9.48 -17.50
N ALA A 138 7.26 10.35 -18.43
CA ALA A 138 7.95 10.56 -19.68
C ALA A 138 8.06 12.05 -19.99
N GLU A 139 9.12 12.43 -20.69
CA GLU A 139 9.42 13.82 -21.02
C GLU A 139 9.62 13.99 -22.53
N ALA A 140 9.08 15.07 -23.08
CA ALA A 140 9.34 15.51 -24.46
C ALA A 140 9.07 17.01 -24.63
N GLN A 141 9.53 17.58 -25.73
CA GLN A 141 9.29 18.99 -26.07
C GLN A 141 7.81 19.29 -26.34
N LYS A 142 7.05 18.30 -26.83
CA LYS A 142 5.61 18.41 -27.13
C LYS A 142 4.81 17.46 -26.24
N LYS A 143 3.59 17.87 -25.89
CA LYS A 143 2.66 17.09 -25.05
C LYS A 143 2.34 15.72 -25.67
N ASP A 144 2.02 15.67 -26.96
CA ASP A 144 1.63 14.42 -27.63
C ASP A 144 2.78 13.40 -27.60
N THR A 145 3.99 13.82 -27.95
CA THR A 145 5.18 12.97 -27.88
C THR A 145 5.52 12.51 -26.46
N SER A 146 5.29 13.37 -25.46
CA SER A 146 5.46 13.03 -24.04
C SER A 146 4.46 11.94 -23.63
N THR A 147 3.22 12.07 -24.09
CA THR A 147 2.11 11.14 -23.82
C THR A 147 2.33 9.79 -24.51
N GLU A 148 2.74 9.77 -25.78
CA GLU A 148 3.09 8.56 -26.52
C GLU A 148 4.21 7.77 -25.84
N LYS A 149 5.29 8.46 -25.42
CA LYS A 149 6.39 7.85 -24.67
C LYS A 149 5.90 7.29 -23.33
N PHE A 150 5.05 8.04 -22.61
CA PHE A 150 4.47 7.59 -21.36
C PHE A 150 3.71 6.27 -21.54
N PHE A 151 2.87 6.15 -22.57
CA PHE A 151 2.12 4.92 -22.83
C PHE A 151 3.00 3.73 -23.20
N SER A 152 4.12 3.96 -23.91
CA SER A 152 5.11 2.90 -24.16
C SER A 152 5.76 2.39 -22.87
N ILE A 153 6.02 3.27 -21.90
CA ILE A 153 6.54 2.90 -20.58
C ILE A 153 5.45 2.18 -19.77
N LEU A 154 4.21 2.67 -19.81
CA LEU A 154 3.06 2.07 -19.12
C LEU A 154 2.85 0.63 -19.57
N ASP A 155 2.87 0.35 -20.88
CA ASP A 155 2.68 -1.00 -21.40
C ASP A 155 3.73 -1.99 -20.86
N LYS A 156 4.99 -1.55 -20.70
CA LYS A 156 6.04 -2.36 -20.07
C LYS A 156 5.76 -2.57 -18.59
N PHE A 157 5.41 -1.51 -17.87
CA PHE A 157 5.10 -1.56 -16.43
C PHE A 157 3.93 -2.51 -16.13
N LEU A 158 2.86 -2.45 -16.93
CA LEU A 158 1.65 -3.26 -16.72
C LEU A 158 1.91 -4.77 -16.76
N THR A 159 2.89 -5.22 -17.55
CA THR A 159 3.27 -6.65 -17.56
C THR A 159 3.83 -7.13 -16.23
N GLN A 160 4.51 -6.26 -15.48
CA GLN A 160 5.08 -6.58 -14.18
C GLN A 160 4.08 -6.30 -13.04
N PHE A 161 3.24 -5.28 -13.22
CA PHE A 161 2.34 -4.79 -12.18
C PHE A 161 1.34 -5.83 -11.68
N VAL A 162 0.87 -6.75 -12.54
CA VAL A 162 -0.01 -7.85 -12.13
C VAL A 162 0.64 -8.73 -11.06
N THR A 163 1.93 -9.04 -11.24
CA THR A 163 2.70 -9.86 -10.29
C THR A 163 2.88 -9.12 -8.96
N GLU A 164 3.09 -7.80 -9.02
CA GLU A 164 3.19 -6.97 -7.82
C GLU A 164 1.88 -6.91 -7.02
N ILE A 165 0.72 -6.87 -7.69
CA ILE A 165 -0.57 -6.92 -6.98
C ILE A 165 -0.71 -8.24 -6.20
N GLN A 166 -0.34 -9.36 -6.82
CA GLN A 166 -0.43 -10.68 -6.20
C GLN A 166 0.54 -10.81 -5.01
N SER A 167 1.79 -10.38 -5.18
CA SER A 167 2.81 -10.45 -4.13
C SER A 167 2.42 -9.58 -2.92
N ALA A 168 1.94 -8.36 -3.20
CA ALA A 168 1.54 -7.40 -2.19
C ALA A 168 0.28 -7.84 -1.44
N GLY A 169 -0.70 -8.42 -2.13
CA GLY A 169 -1.89 -9.01 -1.52
C GLY A 169 -1.56 -10.16 -0.56
N ALA A 170 -0.65 -11.07 -0.97
CA ALA A 170 -0.20 -12.17 -0.13
C ALA A 170 0.57 -11.68 1.13
N TYR A 171 1.37 -10.63 0.99
CA TYR A 171 2.07 -10.01 2.11
C TYR A 171 1.12 -9.35 3.11
N ASP A 172 0.10 -8.63 2.63
CA ASP A 172 -0.88 -7.97 3.48
C ASP A 172 -1.73 -8.95 4.30
N LEU A 173 -1.94 -10.18 3.81
CA LEU A 173 -2.58 -11.25 4.58
C LEU A 173 -1.70 -11.68 5.76
N LYS A 174 -0.40 -11.90 5.53
CA LYS A 174 0.55 -12.29 6.58
C LYS A 174 0.73 -11.21 7.65
N MET A 175 0.79 -9.94 7.23
CA MET A 175 0.98 -8.82 8.16
C MET A 175 -0.20 -8.59 9.11
N GLN A 176 -1.36 -9.19 8.87
CA GLN A 176 -2.50 -9.13 9.78
C GLN A 176 -2.32 -10.06 11.01
N GLU A 177 -1.43 -11.05 10.90
CA GLU A 177 -1.16 -12.03 11.96
C GLU A 177 -0.07 -11.57 12.94
N VAL A 178 0.62 -10.45 12.64
CA VAL A 178 1.68 -9.90 13.51
C VAL A 178 1.06 -9.34 14.80
N ALA A 179 1.62 -9.76 15.93
CA ALA A 179 1.07 -9.64 17.27
C ALA A 179 0.54 -8.24 17.61
N LYS A 180 -0.70 -8.20 18.12
CA LYS A 180 -1.30 -7.01 18.73
C LYS A 180 -0.50 -6.64 19.98
N PHE A 181 0.11 -5.44 20.00
CA PHE A 181 0.65 -4.88 21.24
C PHE A 181 -0.49 -4.71 22.25
N PRO A 182 -0.25 -4.95 23.55
CA PRO A 182 -1.28 -4.79 24.56
C PRO A 182 -1.84 -3.36 24.55
N GLU A 183 -3.15 -3.24 24.39
CA GLU A 183 -3.87 -1.97 24.54
C GLU A 183 -4.04 -1.71 26.04
N PHE A 184 -3.48 -0.59 26.52
CA PHE A 184 -3.61 -0.18 27.91
C PHE A 184 -4.81 0.76 28.06
N ASN A 185 -5.62 0.56 29.10
CA ASN A 185 -6.73 1.47 29.38
C ASN A 185 -6.21 2.84 29.87
N GLU A 186 -6.96 3.90 29.61
CA GLU A 186 -6.59 5.29 29.94
C GLU A 186 -6.61 5.61 31.44
N SER A 187 -7.05 4.67 32.30
CA SER A 187 -7.25 4.90 33.74
C SER A 187 -5.99 4.75 34.61
N ILE A 188 -4.85 4.44 34.00
CA ILE A 188 -3.57 4.21 34.71
C ILE A 188 -2.59 5.33 34.36
N GLN A 189 -1.90 5.87 35.38
CA GLN A 189 -0.78 6.80 35.16
C GLN A 189 0.40 6.06 34.51
N ILE A 190 0.47 6.16 33.19
CA ILE A 190 1.52 5.61 32.34
C ILE A 190 2.28 6.79 31.73
N ARG A 191 3.62 6.75 31.78
CA ARG A 191 4.46 7.64 31.00
C ARG A 191 4.68 7.04 29.62
N SER A 192 4.26 7.75 28.58
CA SER A 192 4.44 7.32 27.20
C SER A 192 5.92 7.30 26.81
N PRO A 193 6.32 6.41 25.88
CA PRO A 193 7.66 6.44 25.31
C PRO A 193 7.93 7.79 24.64
N MET A 194 9.16 8.28 24.76
CA MET A 194 9.54 9.57 24.18
C MET A 194 10.96 9.51 23.63
N PRO A 195 11.26 10.07 22.44
CA PRO A 195 12.61 10.10 21.93
C PRO A 195 13.48 11.03 22.78
N TYR A 196 14.72 10.63 23.04
CA TYR A 196 15.70 11.50 23.71
C TYR A 196 16.00 12.74 22.89
N ARG A 197 16.05 12.57 21.56
CA ARG A 197 16.20 13.64 20.59
C ARG A 197 15.28 13.35 19.41
N ARG A 198 14.43 14.31 19.06
CA ARG A 198 13.59 14.20 17.86
C ARG A 198 14.49 14.30 16.63
N ILE A 199 14.29 13.38 15.69
CA ILE A 199 14.87 13.44 14.36
C ILE A 199 13.75 13.79 13.38
N THR A 200 13.97 14.84 12.59
CA THR A 200 13.03 15.24 11.54
C THR A 200 13.23 14.33 10.32
N PRO A 201 12.17 13.73 9.76
CA PRO A 201 12.26 13.01 8.49
C PRO A 201 12.78 13.91 7.37
N GLU A 202 13.65 13.35 6.53
CA GLU A 202 14.06 14.02 5.30
C GLU A 202 12.87 14.14 4.35
N TYR A 203 12.71 15.29 3.68
CA TYR A 203 11.70 15.45 2.66
C TYR A 203 12.22 14.88 1.32
N PRO A 204 11.66 13.76 0.81
CA PRO A 204 12.19 13.08 -0.37
C PRO A 204 12.23 13.99 -1.60
N GLU A 205 13.24 13.81 -2.45
CA GLU A 205 13.39 14.58 -3.69
C GLU A 205 12.19 14.40 -4.62
N ILE A 206 11.74 13.17 -4.82
CA ILE A 206 10.54 12.88 -5.62
C ILE A 206 9.30 13.60 -5.06
N ALA A 207 9.09 13.60 -3.74
CA ALA A 207 7.98 14.33 -3.14
C ALA A 207 8.11 15.85 -3.36
N ARG A 208 9.33 16.40 -3.31
CA ARG A 208 9.64 17.80 -3.63
C ARG A 208 9.34 18.14 -5.09
N ASP A 209 9.74 17.29 -6.03
CA ASP A 209 9.54 17.49 -7.47
C ASP A 209 8.05 17.54 -7.87
N TYR A 210 7.21 16.80 -7.15
CA TYR A 210 5.76 16.76 -7.33
C TYR A 210 5.00 17.60 -6.30
N LEU A 211 5.70 18.40 -5.50
CA LEU A 211 5.13 19.33 -4.50
C LEU A 211 4.13 18.65 -3.54
N ILE A 212 4.46 17.45 -3.08
CA ILE A 212 3.56 16.61 -2.27
C ILE A 212 3.47 17.14 -0.84
N VAL A 213 2.30 17.68 -0.50
CA VAL A 213 1.93 18.06 0.86
C VAL A 213 1.05 16.97 1.44
N ALA A 214 1.50 16.37 2.55
CA ALA A 214 0.79 15.25 3.16
C ALA A 214 1.09 15.10 4.66
N THR A 215 0.19 14.42 5.35
CA THR A 215 0.39 13.99 6.73
C THR A 215 0.65 12.49 6.77
N ILE A 216 1.75 12.09 7.40
CA ILE A 216 2.03 10.68 7.71
C ILE A 216 1.78 10.45 9.19
N GLU A 217 0.98 9.42 9.49
CA GLU A 217 0.74 8.97 10.86
C GLU A 217 1.33 7.58 11.03
N ALA A 218 2.00 7.34 12.15
CA ALA A 218 2.63 6.07 12.46
C ALA A 218 2.30 5.61 13.89
N ALA A 219 1.94 4.35 14.05
CA ALA A 219 1.97 3.64 15.31
C ALA A 219 3.34 2.98 15.48
N VAL A 220 4.03 3.29 16.57
CA VAL A 220 5.37 2.80 16.86
C VAL A 220 5.34 1.97 18.13
N ASP A 221 5.74 0.71 18.00
CA ASP A 221 5.84 -0.23 19.09
C ASP A 221 7.24 -0.17 19.70
N ILE A 222 7.33 0.18 20.99
CA ILE A 222 8.59 0.34 21.71
C ILE A 222 8.64 -0.67 22.85
N ASP A 223 9.73 -1.42 22.94
CA ASP A 223 9.93 -2.42 24.00
C ASP A 223 10.33 -1.78 25.35
N GLU A 224 10.46 -2.62 26.37
CA GLU A 224 10.87 -2.25 27.73
C GLU A 224 12.27 -1.62 27.82
N LYS A 225 13.08 -1.75 26.76
CA LYS A 225 14.45 -1.23 26.67
C LYS A 225 14.53 0.05 25.85
N GLY A 226 13.43 0.49 25.22
CA GLY A 226 13.41 1.65 24.34
C GLY A 226 13.82 1.34 22.90
N ASN A 227 13.75 0.08 22.47
CA ASN A 227 13.97 -0.27 21.06
C ASN A 227 12.66 -0.22 20.28
N VAL A 228 12.73 0.24 19.03
CA VAL A 228 11.60 0.21 18.10
C VAL A 228 11.44 -1.22 17.55
N VAL A 229 10.39 -1.91 17.97
CA VAL A 229 10.05 -3.27 17.54
C VAL A 229 9.33 -3.24 16.18
N ASN A 230 8.35 -2.37 16.04
CA ASN A 230 7.51 -2.28 14.85
C ASN A 230 7.08 -0.82 14.58
N VAL A 231 6.88 -0.50 13.30
CA VAL A 231 6.36 0.80 12.84
C VAL A 231 5.26 0.51 11.83
N GLU A 232 4.04 0.84 12.19
CA GLU A 232 2.85 0.68 11.34
C GLU A 232 2.40 2.04 10.84
N ILE A 233 2.33 2.21 9.52
CA ILE A 233 1.80 3.44 8.91
C ILE A 233 0.27 3.43 8.98
N LEU A 234 -0.28 4.44 9.64
CA LEU A 234 -1.72 4.64 9.83
C LEU A 234 -2.33 5.63 8.84
N ARG A 235 -1.50 6.48 8.22
CA ARG A 235 -1.88 7.41 7.16
C ARG A 235 -0.74 7.52 6.16
N TRP A 236 -1.02 7.20 4.91
CA TRP A 236 -0.03 7.07 3.83
C TRP A 236 -0.19 8.18 2.80
N ALA A 237 0.82 8.39 1.96
CA ALA A 237 0.85 9.38 0.88
C ALA A 237 1.70 8.97 -0.34
N GLY A 238 2.52 7.91 -0.24
CA GLY A 238 3.52 7.54 -1.23
C GLY A 238 4.63 8.57 -1.39
N PHE A 239 5.28 8.57 -2.55
CA PHE A 239 6.39 9.48 -2.88
C PHE A 239 7.59 9.42 -1.90
N GLY A 240 7.78 8.28 -1.22
CA GLY A 240 8.91 8.06 -0.33
C GLY A 240 8.73 8.62 1.09
N LEU A 241 7.56 9.18 1.40
CA LEU A 241 7.31 9.89 2.66
C LEU A 241 7.25 8.93 3.85
N GLU A 242 6.63 7.76 3.65
CA GLU A 242 6.57 6.69 4.64
C GLU A 242 7.96 6.18 5.00
N GLU A 243 8.79 5.90 4.00
CA GLU A 243 10.15 5.41 4.17
C GLU A 243 11.02 6.42 4.93
N ALA A 244 10.88 7.71 4.61
CA ALA A 244 11.57 8.78 5.32
C ALA A 244 11.16 8.85 6.80
N VAL A 245 9.86 8.73 7.09
CA VAL A 245 9.33 8.70 8.47
C VAL A 245 9.84 7.48 9.23
N ILE A 246 9.76 6.29 8.63
CA ILE A 246 10.24 5.04 9.25
C ILE A 246 11.73 5.14 9.56
N LYS A 247 12.54 5.64 8.63
CA LYS A 247 13.98 5.85 8.81
C LYS A 247 14.26 6.79 9.97
N ALA A 248 13.53 7.91 10.07
CA ALA A 248 13.69 8.85 11.17
C ALA A 248 13.31 8.25 12.53
N ILE A 249 12.18 7.54 12.61
CA ILE A 249 11.71 6.86 13.84
C ILE A 249 12.74 5.85 14.33
N ARG A 250 13.28 5.02 13.43
CA ARG A 250 14.28 4.00 13.75
C ARG A 250 15.64 4.56 14.12
N ALA A 251 15.99 5.75 13.63
CA ALA A 251 17.24 6.43 13.99
C ALA A 251 17.19 7.12 15.37
N MET A 252 16.00 7.29 15.95
CA MET A 252 15.85 7.89 17.28
C MET A 252 16.16 6.89 18.38
N ASN A 253 16.82 7.37 19.44
CA ASN A 253 16.89 6.64 20.70
C ASN A 253 15.63 6.95 21.51
N TRP A 254 14.96 5.92 22.03
CA TRP A 254 13.70 6.08 22.76
C TRP A 254 13.88 5.79 24.25
N ARG A 255 13.17 6.55 25.07
CA ARG A 255 12.85 6.15 26.44
C ARG A 255 11.67 5.17 26.37
N PRO A 256 11.74 4.03 27.06
CA PRO A 256 10.61 3.10 27.13
C PRO A 256 9.42 3.73 27.85
N GLY A 257 8.27 3.07 27.75
CA GLY A 257 7.13 3.37 28.60
C GLY A 257 7.44 3.11 30.07
N GLU A 258 6.83 3.86 30.99
CA GLU A 258 6.95 3.59 32.44
C GLU A 258 5.58 3.58 33.13
N MET A 259 5.37 2.59 33.99
CA MET A 259 4.20 2.46 34.88
C MET A 259 4.72 2.12 36.28
N ASN A 260 4.39 2.92 37.29
CA ASN A 260 4.86 2.70 38.67
C ASN A 260 6.40 2.50 38.78
N LYS A 261 7.18 3.28 38.02
CA LYS A 261 8.66 3.18 37.91
C LYS A 261 9.19 1.87 37.30
N LYS A 262 8.33 1.01 36.74
CA LYS A 262 8.72 -0.16 35.96
C LYS A 262 8.57 0.14 34.48
N THR A 263 9.55 -0.26 33.68
CA THR A 263 9.46 -0.14 32.22
C THR A 263 8.48 -1.17 31.67
N LEU A 264 7.77 -0.82 30.60
CA LEU A 264 6.81 -1.70 29.92
C LEU A 264 6.79 -1.40 28.42
N PRO A 265 6.47 -2.40 27.58
CA PRO A 265 6.33 -2.18 26.15
C PRO A 265 5.06 -1.35 25.88
N LEU A 266 5.18 -0.30 25.06
CA LEU A 266 4.06 0.58 24.72
C LEU A 266 4.08 0.98 23.25
N ARG A 267 2.88 1.17 22.72
CA ARG A 267 2.65 1.78 21.41
C ARG A 267 2.47 3.29 21.54
N VAL A 268 3.17 4.07 20.72
CA VAL A 268 3.03 5.52 20.62
C VAL A 268 2.56 5.93 19.23
N LEU A 269 1.71 6.94 19.15
CA LEU A 269 1.23 7.51 17.89
C LEU A 269 2.02 8.78 17.55
N LEU A 270 2.58 8.83 16.36
CA LEU A 270 3.35 9.97 15.85
C LEU A 270 2.71 10.51 14.58
N ARG A 271 2.69 11.84 14.45
CA ARG A 271 2.20 12.54 13.27
C ARG A 271 3.30 13.44 12.70
N TYR A 272 3.54 13.31 11.40
CA TYR A 272 4.51 14.11 10.64
C TYR A 272 3.79 14.84 9.51
N ASN A 273 3.88 16.17 9.52
CA ASN A 273 3.27 17.00 8.48
C ASN A 273 4.36 17.48 7.53
N PHE A 274 4.33 17.01 6.29
CA PHE A 274 5.18 17.53 5.23
C PHE A 274 4.49 18.72 4.58
N LYS A 275 5.19 19.85 4.59
CA LYS A 275 4.71 21.13 4.04
C LYS A 275 5.75 21.65 3.05
N LYS A 276 5.27 22.48 2.12
CA LYS A 276 6.11 23.27 1.22
C LYS A 276 6.80 24.41 1.96
#